data_AF-A0A915NFE0-F1
#
_entry.id   AF-A0A915NFE0-F1
#
_cell.length_a   1.000
_cell.length_b   1.000
_cell.length_c   1.000
_cell.angle_alpha   90.00
_cell.angle_beta   90.00
_cell.angle_gamma   90.00
#
_symmetry.space_group_name_H-M   'P 1'
#
loop_
_entity.id
_entity.type
_entity.pdbx_description
1 polymer ?
#
loop_
_entity_poly.entity_id
_entity_poly.type
_entity_poly.pdbx_seq_one_letter_code
_entity_poly.pdbx_strand_id
1 'polypeptide(L)'
;MMRCLINLQETSETNLKNQINAKREERRRIEERQLKVLEVKRLRLNNRRYKLSCRSCNNLICKSTHIRSIANSTFVVCDPTVWKRSKIDVREKPTKDHLFTKCAKWLCGQCGNQEWGVIVKYSNCYLPQLAANLFSLEREDLYDQLDEMRIGGDRGRTWQNIQADYFNIEPINMRNIVSFLFWLYLYQGLVIDERESEAGVDMFSALTNSFSSLTKQMDQQECIANIKFIEKMEEKKTDKKNKIQIFLEE
;
A
#
# COMPACT_ATOMS: atom_id res chain seq x y z
N MET A 1 18.82 13.93 -38.50
CA MET A 1 17.76 12.91 -38.65
C MET A 1 17.57 12.47 -40.10
N MET A 2 17.43 13.37 -41.10
CA MET A 2 17.21 12.98 -42.51
C MET A 2 18.23 11.98 -43.09
N ARG A 3 19.54 12.15 -42.83
CA ARG A 3 20.58 11.23 -43.35
C ARG A 3 20.47 9.79 -42.85
N CYS A 4 19.97 9.57 -41.62
CA CYS A 4 19.75 8.21 -41.11
C CYS A 4 18.58 7.53 -41.79
N LEU A 5 17.54 8.29 -42.16
CA LEU A 5 16.36 7.74 -42.83
C LEU A 5 16.70 7.34 -44.27
N ILE A 6 17.52 8.12 -44.96
CA ILE A 6 18.03 7.80 -46.31
C ILE A 6 18.86 6.51 -46.27
N ASN A 7 19.82 6.41 -45.35
CA ASN A 7 20.63 5.20 -45.20
C ASN A 7 19.79 3.95 -44.85
N LEU A 8 18.72 4.12 -44.06
CA LEU A 8 17.77 3.04 -43.76
C LEU A 8 16.94 2.63 -44.98
N GLN A 9 16.61 3.56 -45.89
CA GLN A 9 15.90 3.26 -47.13
C GLN A 9 16.79 2.58 -48.19
N GLU A 10 18.08 2.89 -48.20
CA GLU A 10 19.08 2.30 -49.10
C GLU A 10 19.52 0.89 -48.66
N THR A 11 19.27 0.52 -47.41
CA THR A 11 19.61 -0.81 -46.88
C THR A 11 18.60 -1.85 -47.38
N SER A 12 19.07 -3.02 -47.83
CA SER A 12 18.18 -4.08 -48.31
C SER A 12 17.20 -4.54 -47.23
N GLU A 13 15.97 -4.85 -47.64
CA GLU A 13 14.88 -5.23 -46.74
C GLU A 13 15.24 -6.44 -45.85
N THR A 14 16.00 -7.39 -46.39
CA THR A 14 16.49 -8.57 -45.67
C THR A 14 17.50 -8.19 -44.57
N ASN A 15 18.40 -7.24 -44.82
CA ASN A 15 19.37 -6.77 -43.84
C ASN A 15 18.67 -5.96 -42.72
N LEU A 16 17.72 -5.09 -43.07
CA LEU A 16 16.89 -4.38 -42.09
C LEU A 16 16.08 -5.34 -41.20
N LYS A 17 15.43 -6.35 -41.79
CA LYS A 17 14.70 -7.37 -41.04
C LYS A 17 15.61 -8.10 -40.05
N ASN A 18 16.82 -8.46 -40.47
CA ASN A 18 17.79 -9.11 -39.60
C ASN A 18 18.26 -8.20 -38.44
N GLN A 19 18.52 -6.92 -38.72
CA GLN A 19 18.90 -5.95 -37.68
C GLN A 19 17.78 -5.70 -36.67
N ILE A 20 16.53 -5.59 -37.13
CA ILE A 20 15.35 -5.45 -36.26
C ILE A 20 15.20 -6.69 -35.38
N ASN A 21 15.31 -7.89 -35.96
CA ASN A 21 15.20 -9.14 -35.21
C ASN A 21 16.33 -9.28 -34.19
N ALA A 22 17.57 -8.94 -34.55
CA ALA A 22 18.69 -8.93 -33.61
C ALA A 22 18.48 -7.95 -32.45
N LYS A 23 17.96 -6.74 -32.72
CA LYS A 23 17.64 -5.76 -31.67
C LYS A 23 16.46 -6.18 -30.79
N ARG A 24 15.46 -6.87 -31.34
CA ARG A 24 14.34 -7.45 -30.57
C ARG A 24 14.83 -8.56 -29.65
N GLU A 25 15.69 -9.44 -30.14
CA GLU A 25 16.27 -10.53 -29.37
C GLU A 25 17.19 -10.00 -28.25
N GLU A 26 18.01 -8.99 -28.54
CA GLU A 26 18.81 -8.34 -27.51
C GLU A 26 17.95 -7.71 -26.40
N ARG A 27 16.87 -7.01 -26.77
CA ARG A 27 15.92 -6.45 -25.81
C ARG A 27 15.29 -7.56 -24.95
N ARG A 28 14.88 -8.67 -25.55
CA ARG A 28 14.32 -9.83 -24.84
C ARG A 28 15.32 -10.40 -23.83
N ARG A 29 16.59 -10.55 -24.20
CA ARG A 29 17.64 -11.05 -23.29
C ARG A 29 17.88 -10.11 -22.12
N ILE A 30 17.85 -8.80 -22.34
CA ILE A 30 17.96 -7.79 -21.28
C ILE A 30 16.78 -7.90 -20.31
N GLU A 31 15.55 -7.98 -20.83
CA GLU A 31 14.32 -8.12 -20.03
C GLU A 31 14.34 -9.42 -19.21
N GLU A 32 14.73 -10.55 -19.82
CA GLU A 32 14.82 -11.83 -19.12
C GLU A 32 15.86 -11.80 -17.98
N ARG A 33 17.02 -11.18 -18.21
CA ARG A 33 18.01 -10.98 -17.14
C ARG A 33 17.46 -10.11 -16.02
N GLN A 34 16.75 -9.04 -16.34
CA GLN A 34 16.12 -8.18 -15.34
C GLN A 34 15.08 -8.93 -14.51
N LEU A 35 14.25 -9.77 -15.15
CA LEU A 35 13.27 -10.61 -14.45
C LEU A 35 13.95 -11.58 -13.47
N LYS A 36 15.02 -12.27 -13.88
CA LYS A 36 15.78 -13.17 -13.01
C LYS A 36 16.38 -12.44 -11.80
N VAL A 37 16.94 -11.24 -12.01
CA VAL A 37 17.47 -10.41 -10.91
C VAL A 37 16.35 -9.99 -9.94
N LEU A 38 15.19 -9.60 -10.45
CA LEU A 38 14.02 -9.24 -9.64
C LEU A 38 13.48 -10.43 -8.85
N GLU A 39 13.49 -11.63 -9.43
CA GLU A 39 13.02 -12.85 -8.77
C GLU A 39 13.95 -13.27 -7.62
N VAL A 40 15.26 -13.33 -7.86
CA VAL A 40 16.26 -13.61 -6.80
C VAL A 40 16.14 -12.59 -5.65
N LYS A 41 15.95 -11.32 -6.00
CA LYS A 41 15.73 -10.25 -5.02
C LYS A 41 14.43 -10.45 -4.23
N ARG A 42 13.34 -10.80 -4.92
CA ARG A 42 12.04 -11.07 -4.29
C ARG A 42 12.18 -12.20 -3.27
N LEU A 43 12.86 -13.29 -3.62
CA LEU A 43 13.12 -14.43 -2.74
C LEU A 43 13.93 -14.03 -1.50
N ARG A 44 14.97 -13.20 -1.66
CA ARG A 44 15.80 -12.71 -0.54
C ARG A 44 15.01 -11.90 0.49
N LEU A 45 14.00 -11.15 0.04
CA LEU A 45 13.22 -10.25 0.89
C LEU A 45 11.88 -10.85 1.37
N ASN A 46 11.49 -12.03 0.89
CA ASN A 46 10.14 -12.60 1.08
C ASN A 46 9.79 -12.89 2.56
N ASN A 47 10.80 -13.08 3.41
CA ASN A 47 10.63 -13.42 4.82
C ASN A 47 11.04 -12.29 5.78
N ARG A 48 11.19 -11.06 5.29
CA ARG A 48 11.58 -9.92 6.14
C ARG A 48 10.35 -9.10 6.51
N ARG A 49 9.98 -9.12 7.78
CA ARG A 49 8.85 -8.34 8.31
C ARG A 49 9.34 -7.15 9.11
N TYR A 50 8.65 -6.02 8.94
CA TYR A 50 9.00 -4.80 9.64
C TYR A 50 7.78 -4.12 10.24
N LYS A 51 7.98 -3.51 11.41
CA LYS A 51 7.11 -2.50 12.01
C LYS A 51 7.57 -1.14 11.56
N LEU A 52 6.62 -0.32 11.13
CA LEU A 52 6.83 1.08 10.84
C LEU A 52 6.23 1.88 11.98
N SER A 53 7.05 2.70 12.62
CA SER A 53 6.68 3.43 13.85
C SER A 53 6.92 4.93 13.69
N CYS A 54 6.18 5.73 14.45
CA CYS A 54 6.32 7.17 14.50
C CYS A 54 7.71 7.56 15.01
N ARG A 55 8.42 8.45 14.32
CA ARG A 55 9.76 8.87 14.75
C ARG A 55 9.79 9.54 16.11
N SER A 56 8.75 10.32 16.42
CA SER A 56 8.73 11.18 17.61
C SER A 56 8.31 10.44 18.87
N CYS A 57 7.40 9.46 18.78
CA CYS A 57 6.86 8.76 19.95
C CYS A 57 6.93 7.23 19.88
N ASN A 58 7.54 6.68 18.82
CA ASN A 58 7.61 5.25 18.52
C ASN A 58 6.27 4.50 18.45
N ASN A 59 5.14 5.22 18.37
CA ASN A 59 3.83 4.59 18.22
C ASN A 59 3.75 3.87 16.86
N LEU A 60 3.16 2.67 16.85
CA LEU A 60 3.05 1.85 15.64
C LEU A 60 2.21 2.58 14.59
N ILE A 61 2.73 2.71 13.36
CA ILE A 61 1.99 3.24 12.20
C ILE A 61 1.35 2.08 11.45
N CYS A 62 2.12 1.07 11.04
CA CYS A 62 1.63 -0.12 10.36
C CYS A 62 2.73 -1.18 10.28
N LYS A 63 2.39 -2.35 9.71
CA LYS A 63 3.36 -3.37 9.32
C LYS A 63 3.71 -3.24 7.85
N SER A 64 4.92 -3.67 7.48
CA SER A 64 5.36 -3.71 6.07
C SER A 64 4.40 -4.47 5.16
N THR A 65 3.74 -5.50 5.69
CA THR A 65 2.73 -6.31 4.98
C THR A 65 1.48 -5.54 4.56
N HIS A 66 1.21 -4.38 5.16
CA HIS A 66 0.05 -3.54 4.85
C HIS A 66 0.37 -2.41 3.88
N ILE A 67 1.62 -2.26 3.42
CA ILE A 67 2.01 -1.22 2.47
C ILE A 67 1.76 -1.71 1.05
N ARG A 68 1.18 -0.87 0.21
CA ARG A 68 0.93 -1.13 -1.21
C ARG A 68 1.40 0.02 -2.07
N SER A 69 1.75 -0.25 -3.32
CA SER A 69 2.10 0.78 -4.30
C SER A 69 0.93 1.09 -5.25
N ILE A 70 0.72 2.37 -5.53
CA ILE A 70 -0.11 2.88 -6.61
C ILE A 70 0.85 3.34 -7.70
N ALA A 71 0.73 2.74 -8.89
CA ALA A 71 1.59 3.02 -10.06
C ALA A 71 3.11 2.99 -9.76
N ASN A 72 3.54 2.18 -8.77
CA ASN A 72 4.93 2.03 -8.33
C ASN A 72 5.64 3.32 -7.86
N SER A 73 4.91 4.41 -7.64
CA SER A 73 5.46 5.71 -7.23
C SER A 73 4.87 6.23 -5.91
N THR A 74 3.61 5.89 -5.64
CA THR A 74 2.89 6.30 -4.43
C THR A 74 2.68 5.11 -3.52
N PHE A 75 3.00 5.26 -2.23
CA PHE A 75 2.97 4.16 -1.27
C PHE A 75 1.92 4.42 -0.20
N VAL A 76 0.93 3.53 -0.12
CA VAL A 76 -0.25 3.69 0.72
C VAL A 76 -0.34 2.57 1.76
N VAL A 77 -1.01 2.87 2.87
CA VAL A 77 -1.24 1.94 3.96
C VAL A 77 -2.66 1.36 3.85
N CYS A 78 -2.74 0.05 3.61
CA CYS A 78 -3.98 -0.73 3.57
C CYS A 78 -4.20 -1.51 4.88
N ASP A 79 -3.95 -0.87 6.02
CA ASP A 79 -4.26 -1.40 7.34
C ASP A 79 -5.53 -0.69 7.86
N PRO A 80 -6.66 -1.38 7.99
CA PRO A 80 -7.89 -0.74 8.42
C PRO A 80 -7.80 -0.08 9.79
N THR A 81 -7.00 -0.65 10.69
CA THR A 81 -6.86 -0.18 12.08
C THR A 81 -6.04 1.10 12.20
N VAL A 82 -5.43 1.56 11.10
CA VAL A 82 -4.55 2.73 11.08
C VAL A 82 -5.26 4.03 11.43
N TRP A 83 -6.56 4.12 11.13
CA TRP A 83 -7.33 5.33 11.38
C TRP A 83 -7.46 5.64 12.87
N LYS A 84 -7.62 4.61 13.71
CA LYS A 84 -7.74 4.76 15.18
C LYS A 84 -6.50 5.38 15.84
N ARG A 85 -5.35 5.29 15.17
CA ARG A 85 -4.05 5.76 15.67
C ARG A 85 -3.55 6.97 14.91
N SER A 86 -4.39 7.56 14.07
CA SER A 86 -4.06 8.72 13.26
C SER A 86 -4.87 9.94 13.67
N LYS A 87 -4.29 11.11 13.42
CA LYS A 87 -4.98 12.39 13.44
C LYS A 87 -4.95 12.96 12.04
N ILE A 88 -6.06 13.53 11.58
CA ILE A 88 -6.16 14.09 10.23
C ILE A 88 -6.35 15.60 10.38
N ASP A 89 -5.44 16.35 9.79
CA ASP A 89 -5.51 17.81 9.75
C ASP A 89 -5.91 18.23 8.34
N VAL A 90 -7.18 18.61 8.22
CA VAL A 90 -7.74 19.11 6.97
C VAL A 90 -7.26 20.56 6.81
N ARG A 91 -6.12 20.74 6.17
CA ARG A 91 -5.60 22.04 5.74
C ARG A 91 -5.32 22.06 4.25
N GLU A 92 -5.64 23.20 3.64
CA GLU A 92 -5.42 23.63 2.24
C GLU A 92 -6.26 22.95 1.15
N LYS A 93 -6.39 23.69 0.03
CA LYS A 93 -7.14 23.27 -1.16
C LYS A 93 -6.62 21.94 -1.67
N PRO A 94 -7.50 20.97 -1.98
CA PRO A 94 -7.08 19.69 -2.50
C PRO A 94 -6.29 19.87 -3.80
N THR A 95 -5.09 19.29 -3.85
CA THR A 95 -4.24 19.33 -5.04
C THR A 95 -4.48 18.07 -5.85
N LYS A 96 -4.89 18.25 -7.11
CA LYS A 96 -5.10 17.13 -8.05
C LYS A 96 -3.79 16.77 -8.73
N ASP A 97 -3.44 15.49 -8.67
CA ASP A 97 -2.42 14.85 -9.49
C ASP A 97 -3.13 14.02 -10.59
N HIS A 98 -2.38 13.52 -11.58
CA HIS A 98 -2.92 12.70 -12.67
C HIS A 98 -3.57 11.40 -12.20
N LEU A 99 -3.14 10.85 -11.05
CA LEU A 99 -3.59 9.55 -10.55
C LEU A 99 -4.42 9.61 -9.27
N PHE A 100 -4.27 10.66 -8.46
CA PHE A 100 -4.94 10.79 -7.17
C PHE A 100 -5.06 12.26 -6.76
N THR A 101 -5.94 12.55 -5.80
CA THR A 101 -6.08 13.90 -5.22
C THR A 101 -5.55 13.89 -3.79
N LYS A 102 -4.65 14.81 -3.44
CA LYS A 102 -4.20 15.00 -2.05
C LYS A 102 -5.24 15.83 -1.31
N CYS A 103 -5.77 15.30 -0.20
CA CYS A 103 -6.94 15.85 0.48
C CYS A 103 -6.65 16.45 1.85
N ALA A 104 -5.75 15.84 2.64
CA ALA A 104 -5.46 16.28 4.00
C ALA A 104 -4.06 15.84 4.43
N LYS A 105 -3.54 16.44 5.51
CA LYS A 105 -2.33 15.95 6.17
C LYS A 105 -2.66 14.79 7.09
N TRP A 106 -1.77 13.83 7.14
CA TRP A 106 -1.90 12.63 7.96
C TRP A 106 -0.85 12.63 9.06
N LEU A 107 -1.30 12.73 10.31
CA LEU A 107 -0.44 12.89 11.49
C LEU A 107 -0.60 11.73 12.46
N CYS A 108 0.37 11.60 13.35
CA CYS A 108 0.30 10.70 14.48
C CYS A 108 -0.85 11.07 15.42
N GLY A 109 -1.75 10.12 15.72
CA GLY A 109 -2.83 10.31 16.69
C GLY A 109 -2.34 10.46 18.14
N GLN A 110 -1.18 9.88 18.48
CA GLN A 110 -0.67 9.91 19.86
C GLN A 110 0.11 11.17 20.18
N CYS A 111 1.07 11.56 19.34
CA CYS A 111 1.88 12.76 19.61
C CYS A 111 1.31 14.04 18.97
N GLY A 112 0.39 13.93 18.01
CA GLY A 112 -0.28 15.05 17.34
C GLY A 112 0.60 15.92 16.43
N ASN A 113 1.92 15.91 16.61
CA ASN A 113 2.85 16.85 15.99
C ASN A 113 3.65 16.25 14.81
N GLN A 114 3.82 14.93 14.77
CA GLN A 114 4.57 14.27 13.70
C GLN A 114 3.65 14.00 12.51
N GLU A 115 4.00 14.55 11.36
CA GLU A 115 3.40 14.18 10.08
C GLU A 115 3.93 12.80 9.66
N TRP A 116 3.03 11.92 9.22
CA TRP A 116 3.34 10.62 8.61
C TRP A 116 3.26 10.69 7.08
N GLY A 117 2.40 11.58 6.56
CA GLY A 117 2.27 11.86 5.14
C GLY A 117 0.95 12.57 4.84
N VAL A 118 0.25 12.11 3.81
CA VAL A 118 -0.98 12.76 3.32
C VAL A 118 -2.10 11.75 3.08
N ILE A 119 -3.34 12.20 3.20
CA ILE A 119 -4.51 11.42 2.78
C ILE A 119 -4.76 11.69 1.29
N VAL A 120 -4.82 10.61 0.49
CA VAL A 120 -5.07 10.69 -0.95
C VAL A 120 -6.41 10.05 -1.32
N LYS A 121 -7.13 10.64 -2.27
CA LYS A 121 -8.30 10.04 -2.92
C LYS A 121 -7.87 9.32 -4.20
N TYR A 122 -8.05 8.00 -4.24
CA TYR A 122 -7.74 7.11 -5.35
C TYR A 122 -8.93 6.16 -5.60
N SER A 123 -9.40 6.06 -6.85
CA SER A 123 -10.54 5.20 -7.25
C SER A 123 -11.76 5.28 -6.31
N ASN A 124 -12.16 6.51 -5.94
CA ASN A 124 -13.22 6.75 -4.96
C ASN A 124 -12.96 6.04 -3.63
N CYS A 125 -11.73 6.08 -3.11
CA CYS A 125 -11.39 5.65 -1.77
C CYS A 125 -10.34 6.61 -1.21
N TYR A 126 -10.41 6.91 0.08
CA TYR A 126 -9.34 7.67 0.74
C TYR A 126 -8.34 6.69 1.36
N LEU A 127 -7.06 6.89 1.06
CA LEU A 127 -5.98 6.04 1.51
C LEU A 127 -4.89 6.89 2.16
N PRO A 128 -4.31 6.46 3.30
CA PRO A 128 -3.16 7.13 3.87
C PRO A 128 -1.91 6.85 3.03
N GLN A 129 -1.34 7.89 2.42
CA GLN A 129 -0.04 7.84 1.77
C GLN A 129 1.05 8.08 2.82
N LEU A 130 2.01 7.17 2.90
CA LEU A 130 3.13 7.24 3.83
C LEU A 130 4.38 7.79 3.15
N ALA A 131 5.08 8.72 3.78
CA ALA A 131 6.34 9.25 3.28
C ALA A 131 7.53 8.44 3.82
N ALA A 132 8.46 8.04 2.94
CA ALA A 132 9.60 7.18 3.28
C ALA A 132 10.50 7.76 4.41
N ASN A 133 10.54 9.08 4.53
CA ASN A 133 11.37 9.83 5.47
C ASN A 133 10.62 10.29 6.73
N LEU A 134 9.41 9.77 7.02
CA LEU A 134 8.61 10.21 8.18
C LEU A 134 8.31 9.10 9.19
N PHE A 135 8.96 7.94 9.06
CA PHE A 135 8.83 6.81 10.00
C PHE A 135 10.16 6.15 10.34
N SER A 136 10.16 5.44 11.47
CA SER A 136 11.19 4.50 11.91
C SER A 136 10.84 3.10 11.43
N LEU A 137 11.84 2.29 11.09
CA LEU A 137 11.66 0.94 10.58
C LEU A 137 12.37 -0.05 11.51
N GLU A 138 11.62 -0.98 12.09
CA GLU A 138 12.10 -1.98 13.04
C GLU A 138 11.79 -3.39 12.49
N ARG A 139 12.75 -4.31 12.50
CA ARG A 139 12.54 -5.68 11.99
C ARG A 139 11.82 -6.54 13.04
N GLU A 140 10.77 -7.27 12.65
CA GLU A 140 10.01 -8.13 13.57
C GLU A 140 10.70 -9.46 13.88
N ASP A 141 11.52 -9.99 12.96
CA ASP A 141 12.01 -11.37 13.00
C ASP A 141 13.28 -11.58 13.84
N LEU A 142 13.82 -10.53 14.46
CA LEU A 142 15.00 -10.59 15.33
C LEU A 142 14.55 -10.42 16.78
N TYR A 143 14.27 -11.54 17.47
CA TYR A 143 13.97 -11.54 18.90
C TYR A 143 15.21 -11.67 19.79
N ASP A 144 16.37 -12.05 19.25
CA ASP A 144 17.60 -12.22 20.03
C ASP A 144 18.81 -11.73 19.22
N GLN A 145 19.15 -10.46 19.44
CA GLN A 145 20.50 -9.89 19.50
C GLN A 145 20.34 -8.38 19.40
N LEU A 146 21.01 -7.68 20.32
CA LEU A 146 21.27 -6.25 20.29
C LEU A 146 22.01 -5.86 19.01
N ASP A 147 21.32 -5.89 17.88
CA ASP A 147 21.78 -5.18 16.71
C ASP A 147 21.30 -3.75 16.87
N GLU A 148 22.19 -2.93 17.45
CA GLU A 148 22.14 -1.47 17.46
C GLU A 148 22.17 -0.88 16.03
N MET A 149 21.62 -1.56 15.04
CA MET A 149 21.16 -0.95 13.81
C MET A 149 19.85 -0.20 14.09
N ARG A 150 19.94 0.86 14.91
CA ARG A 150 19.25 2.11 14.56
C ARG A 150 19.83 2.52 13.21
N ILE A 151 19.29 1.93 12.15
CA ILE A 151 19.75 2.05 10.76
C ILE A 151 20.09 3.53 10.51
N GLY A 152 21.39 3.77 10.35
CA GLY A 152 22.00 5.07 10.47
C GLY A 152 21.40 6.11 9.54
N GLY A 153 21.43 7.37 10.00
CA GLY A 153 21.32 8.57 9.17
C GLY A 153 20.07 8.64 8.30
N ASP A 154 18.96 9.09 8.88
CA ASP A 154 17.65 9.28 8.24
C ASP A 154 17.59 10.29 7.06
N ARG A 155 18.74 10.75 6.55
CA ARG A 155 18.83 11.66 5.41
C ARG A 155 18.92 10.85 4.12
N GLY A 156 17.88 10.94 3.29
CA GLY A 156 17.88 10.36 1.94
C GLY A 156 17.19 9.00 1.81
N ARG A 157 16.39 8.56 2.79
CA ARG A 157 15.57 7.34 2.64
C ARG A 157 14.47 7.57 1.61
N THR A 158 14.53 6.85 0.49
CA THR A 158 13.50 6.81 -0.54
C THR A 158 12.77 5.47 -0.53
N TRP A 159 11.54 5.45 -1.03
CA TRP A 159 10.80 4.19 -1.19
C TRP A 159 11.49 3.18 -2.11
N GLN A 160 12.25 3.67 -3.09
CA GLN A 160 13.06 2.84 -3.98
C GLN A 160 14.12 2.05 -3.20
N ASN A 161 14.82 2.71 -2.28
CA ASN A 161 15.81 2.05 -1.41
C ASN A 161 15.12 1.10 -0.41
N ILE A 162 13.95 1.48 0.12
CA ILE A 162 13.18 0.62 1.02
C ILE A 162 12.78 -0.69 0.32
N GLN A 163 12.21 -0.58 -0.88
CA GLN A 163 11.83 -1.73 -1.69
C GLN A 163 13.05 -2.53 -2.15
N ALA A 164 14.21 -1.87 -2.30
CA ALA A 164 15.42 -2.52 -2.72
C ALA A 164 16.05 -3.40 -1.62
N ASP A 165 16.07 -2.92 -0.39
CA ASP A 165 16.95 -3.46 0.64
C ASP A 165 16.20 -4.14 1.81
N TYR A 166 14.93 -3.79 2.02
CA TYR A 166 14.20 -4.15 3.23
C TYR A 166 13.09 -5.16 2.97
N PHE A 167 12.06 -4.79 2.21
CA PHE A 167 10.91 -5.66 1.94
C PHE A 167 10.26 -5.38 0.59
N ASN A 168 9.63 -6.40 0.01
CA ASN A 168 8.89 -6.25 -1.24
C ASN A 168 7.56 -5.53 -0.99
N ILE A 169 7.24 -4.58 -1.87
CA ILE A 169 5.94 -3.88 -1.85
C ILE A 169 5.16 -4.32 -3.08
N GLU A 170 3.97 -4.87 -2.84
CA GLU A 170 3.08 -5.29 -3.91
C GLU A 170 2.22 -4.11 -4.40
N PRO A 171 1.84 -4.10 -5.68
CA PRO A 171 0.87 -3.14 -6.18
C PRO A 171 -0.47 -3.31 -5.46
N ILE A 172 -1.18 -2.19 -5.29
CA ILE A 172 -2.53 -2.21 -4.73
C ILE A 172 -3.45 -3.05 -5.62
N ASN A 173 -4.27 -3.90 -4.99
CA ASN A 173 -5.31 -4.66 -5.68
C ASN A 173 -6.69 -4.34 -5.09
N MET A 174 -7.75 -4.74 -5.81
CA MET A 174 -9.13 -4.49 -5.38
C MET A 174 -9.44 -5.12 -4.03
N ARG A 175 -8.85 -6.28 -3.70
CA ARG A 175 -9.03 -6.94 -2.41
C ARG A 175 -8.54 -6.07 -1.25
N ASN A 176 -7.44 -5.34 -1.44
CA ASN A 176 -6.94 -4.38 -0.46
C ASN A 176 -7.94 -3.25 -0.22
N ILE A 177 -8.52 -2.71 -1.30
CA ILE A 177 -9.51 -1.61 -1.23
C ILE A 177 -10.81 -2.09 -0.56
N VAL A 178 -11.35 -3.23 -0.99
CA VAL A 178 -12.59 -3.80 -0.43
C VAL A 178 -12.43 -4.14 1.05
N SER A 179 -11.32 -4.78 1.44
CA SER A 179 -11.07 -5.13 2.84
C SER A 179 -10.95 -3.88 3.73
N PHE A 180 -10.36 -2.81 3.18
CA PHE A 180 -10.21 -1.53 3.86
C PHE A 180 -11.55 -0.82 4.06
N LEU A 181 -12.38 -0.78 3.02
CA LEU A 181 -13.70 -0.15 3.05
C LEU A 181 -14.72 -0.94 3.88
N PHE A 182 -14.69 -2.27 3.79
CA PHE A 182 -15.57 -3.14 4.58
C PHE A 182 -15.36 -2.95 6.09
N TRP A 183 -14.10 -2.83 6.51
CA TRP A 183 -13.80 -2.58 7.91
C TRP A 183 -14.26 -1.18 8.37
N LEU A 184 -14.14 -0.15 7.52
CA LEU A 184 -14.71 1.17 7.81
C LEU A 184 -16.24 1.13 7.98
N TYR A 185 -16.93 0.35 7.15
CA TYR A 185 -18.38 0.15 7.25
C TYR A 185 -18.78 -0.53 8.57
N LEU A 186 -18.09 -1.60 8.95
CA LEU A 186 -18.32 -2.28 10.24
C LEU A 186 -17.97 -1.39 11.45
N TYR A 187 -16.96 -0.53 11.33
CA TYR A 187 -16.53 0.34 12.43
C TYR A 187 -17.56 1.46 12.73
N GLN A 188 -18.29 1.95 11.72
CA GLN A 188 -19.40 2.89 11.93
C GLN A 188 -20.57 2.28 12.72
N GLY A 189 -20.77 0.96 12.65
CA GLY A 189 -21.80 0.27 13.45
C GLY A 189 -21.51 0.25 14.97
N LEU A 190 -20.31 0.64 15.40
CA LEU A 190 -19.85 0.58 16.79
C LEU A 190 -19.45 1.95 17.39
N VAL A 191 -19.34 3.01 16.59
CA VAL A 191 -18.86 4.34 17.02
C VAL A 191 -19.78 5.45 16.50
N ILE A 192 -21.06 5.39 16.91
CA ILE A 192 -21.89 6.60 16.98
C ILE A 192 -22.06 6.90 18.46
N ASP A 193 -20.97 7.29 19.12
CA ASP A 193 -21.10 8.14 20.29
C ASP A 193 -19.87 9.04 20.45
N GLU A 194 -20.18 10.31 20.65
CA GLU A 194 -19.35 11.41 21.13
C GLU A 194 -18.22 12.01 20.25
N ARG A 195 -18.51 13.23 19.77
CA ARG A 195 -17.63 14.40 19.59
C ARG A 195 -16.32 14.20 18.81
N GLU A 196 -16.39 14.33 17.49
CA GLU A 196 -15.26 14.84 16.69
C GLU A 196 -15.75 15.86 15.64
N SER A 197 -14.88 16.81 15.29
CA SER A 197 -15.16 18.00 14.50
C SER A 197 -15.89 17.71 13.16
N GLU A 198 -16.75 18.64 12.74
CA GLU A 198 -17.58 18.54 11.50
C GLU A 198 -16.77 18.10 10.25
N ALA A 199 -15.50 18.50 10.14
CA ALA A 199 -14.63 18.12 9.03
C ALA A 199 -14.17 16.64 9.04
N GLY A 200 -14.08 16.01 10.22
CA GLY A 200 -13.81 14.57 10.33
C GLY A 200 -15.00 13.75 9.85
N VAL A 201 -16.21 14.18 10.23
CA VAL A 201 -17.48 13.54 9.84
C VAL A 201 -17.66 13.55 8.31
N ASP A 202 -17.29 14.64 7.64
CA ASP A 202 -17.39 14.75 6.17
C ASP A 202 -16.47 13.78 5.42
N MET A 203 -15.25 13.57 5.90
CA MET A 203 -14.31 12.65 5.26
C MET A 203 -14.68 11.19 5.55
N PHE A 204 -15.15 10.88 6.76
CA PHE A 204 -15.68 9.57 7.10
C PHE A 204 -16.96 9.25 6.30
N SER A 205 -17.86 10.22 6.11
CA SER A 205 -19.03 10.06 5.24
C SER A 205 -18.62 9.92 3.77
N ALA A 206 -17.60 10.65 3.32
CA ALA A 206 -17.07 10.51 1.96
C ALA A 206 -16.41 9.15 1.73
N LEU A 207 -15.78 8.56 2.75
CA LEU A 207 -15.22 7.21 2.76
C LEU A 207 -16.29 6.11 2.68
N THR A 208 -17.45 6.31 3.31
CA THR A 208 -18.54 5.33 3.25
C THR A 208 -19.41 5.47 2.00
N ASN A 209 -19.64 6.69 1.54
CA ASN A 209 -20.26 6.94 0.23
C ASN A 209 -19.43 6.34 -0.91
N SER A 210 -18.11 6.43 -0.79
CA SER A 210 -17.12 5.77 -1.64
C SER A 210 -17.31 4.24 -1.69
N PHE A 211 -17.46 3.57 -0.55
CA PHE A 211 -17.80 2.14 -0.50
C PHE A 211 -19.12 1.84 -1.21
N SER A 212 -20.18 2.60 -0.92
CA SER A 212 -21.49 2.41 -1.55
C SER A 212 -21.46 2.57 -3.07
N SER A 213 -20.60 3.46 -3.58
CA SER A 213 -20.41 3.69 -5.02
C SER A 213 -19.60 2.57 -5.67
N LEU A 214 -18.56 2.06 -5.00
CA LEU A 214 -17.79 0.90 -5.45
C LEU A 214 -18.62 -0.38 -5.48
N THR A 215 -19.50 -0.60 -4.48
CA THR A 215 -20.43 -1.75 -4.49
C THR A 215 -21.48 -1.66 -5.60
N LYS A 216 -21.78 -0.46 -6.09
CA LYS A 216 -22.68 -0.25 -7.24
C LYS A 216 -21.97 -0.46 -8.59
N GLN A 217 -20.64 -0.28 -8.64
CA GLN A 217 -19.81 -0.46 -9.83
C GLN A 217 -19.28 -1.89 -9.97
N MET A 218 -19.07 -2.60 -8.86
CA MET A 218 -18.74 -4.02 -8.84
C MET A 218 -19.99 -4.85 -9.11
N ASP A 219 -19.89 -5.83 -10.00
CA ASP A 219 -21.00 -6.71 -10.35
C ASP A 219 -21.62 -7.30 -9.07
N GLN A 220 -22.93 -7.16 -8.91
CA GLN A 220 -23.61 -7.42 -7.63
C GLN A 220 -23.36 -8.86 -7.16
N GLN A 221 -23.14 -9.78 -8.09
CA GLN A 221 -22.77 -11.17 -7.84
C GLN A 221 -21.35 -11.35 -7.26
N GLU A 222 -20.38 -10.54 -7.68
CA GLU A 222 -19.00 -10.59 -7.19
C GLU A 222 -18.88 -9.99 -5.79
N CYS A 223 -19.66 -8.94 -5.49
CA CYS A 223 -19.84 -8.42 -4.14
C CYS A 223 -20.45 -9.46 -3.20
N ILE A 224 -21.54 -10.12 -3.62
CA ILE A 224 -22.21 -11.17 -2.84
C ILE A 224 -21.27 -12.37 -2.61
N ALA A 225 -20.48 -12.77 -3.62
CA ALA A 225 -19.51 -13.84 -3.49
C ALA A 225 -18.39 -13.51 -2.48
N ASN A 226 -17.89 -12.27 -2.50
CA ASN A 226 -16.87 -11.80 -1.56
C ASN A 226 -17.41 -11.67 -0.13
N ILE A 227 -18.65 -11.19 0.05
CA ILE A 227 -19.32 -11.12 1.35
C ILE A 227 -19.49 -12.53 1.93
N LYS A 228 -20.05 -13.47 1.15
CA LYS A 228 -20.21 -14.87 1.56
C LYS A 228 -18.87 -15.56 1.88
N PHE A 229 -17.81 -15.20 1.16
CA PHE A 229 -16.46 -15.71 1.43
C PHE A 229 -15.90 -15.19 2.77
N ILE A 230 -16.17 -13.92 3.09
CA ILE A 230 -15.74 -13.30 4.35
C ILE A 230 -16.54 -13.85 5.54
N GLU A 231 -17.86 -13.98 5.42
CA GLU A 231 -18.72 -14.61 6.44
C GLU A 231 -18.25 -16.03 6.77
N LYS A 232 -17.93 -16.83 5.74
CA LYS A 232 -17.39 -18.18 5.89
C LYS A 232 -16.00 -18.23 6.55
N MET A 233 -15.22 -17.14 6.43
CA MET A 233 -13.92 -17.00 7.09
C MET A 233 -14.08 -16.57 8.56
N GLU A 234 -15.12 -15.82 8.89
CA GLU A 234 -15.45 -15.44 10.27
C GLU A 234 -16.05 -16.60 11.05
N GLU A 235 -16.96 -17.38 10.46
CA GLU A 235 -17.47 -18.63 11.04
C GLU A 235 -16.33 -19.60 11.40
N LYS A 236 -15.32 -19.72 10.53
CA LYS A 236 -14.13 -20.53 10.81
C LYS A 236 -13.25 -19.98 11.93
N LYS A 237 -13.28 -18.65 12.19
CA LYS A 237 -12.54 -18.03 13.29
C LYS A 237 -13.26 -18.16 14.62
N THR A 238 -14.60 -18.04 14.64
CA THR A 238 -15.42 -18.28 15.83
C THR A 238 -15.39 -19.75 16.23
N ASP A 239 -15.47 -20.68 15.27
CA ASP A 239 -15.38 -22.12 15.53
C ASP A 239 -13.99 -22.52 16.09
N LYS A 240 -12.93 -21.86 15.63
CA LYS A 240 -11.57 -22.07 16.15
C LYS A 240 -11.35 -21.45 17.52
N LYS A 241 -11.98 -20.30 17.83
CA LYS A 241 -11.97 -19.70 19.18
C LYS A 241 -12.76 -20.54 20.18
N ASN A 242 -13.93 -21.05 19.79
CA ASN A 242 -14.75 -21.90 20.65
C ASN A 242 -14.06 -23.24 20.96
N LYS A 243 -13.38 -23.84 19.98
CA LYS A 243 -12.55 -25.04 20.21
C LYS A 243 -11.37 -24.81 21.15
N ILE A 244 -10.75 -23.63 21.11
CA ILE A 244 -9.66 -23.28 22.03
C ILE A 244 -10.20 -23.01 23.43
N GLN A 245 -11.41 -22.47 23.56
CA GLN A 245 -12.03 -22.16 24.85
C GLN A 245 -12.52 -23.43 25.57
N ILE A 246 -13.05 -24.41 24.84
CA ILE A 246 -13.41 -25.74 25.39
C ILE A 246 -12.16 -26.49 25.90
N PHE A 247 -11.01 -26.33 25.25
CA PHE A 247 -9.74 -26.96 25.65
C PHE A 247 -9.05 -26.30 26.87
N LEU A 248 -9.54 -25.16 27.35
CA LEU A 248 -8.99 -24.44 28.50
C LEU A 248 -9.88 -24.56 29.76
N GLU A 249 -11.03 -25.22 29.65
CA GLU A 249 -12.00 -25.44 30.74
C GLU A 249 -12.11 -26.92 31.17
N GLU A 250 -11.27 -27.82 30.61
CA GLU A 250 -11.00 -29.18 31.10
C GLU A 250 -9.61 -29.27 31.74
#